data_AF-A0A3R6BF51-F1
#
_entry.id   AF-A0A3R6BF51-F1
#
_cell.length_a   1.000
_cell.length_b   1.000
_cell.length_c   1.000
_cell.angle_alpha   90.00
_cell.angle_beta   90.00
_cell.angle_gamma   90.00
#
_symmetry.space_group_name_H-M   'P 1'
#
loop_
_entity.id
_entity.type
_entity.pdbx_description
1 polymer ?
#
loop_
_entity_poly.entity_id
_entity_poly.type
_entity_poly.pdbx_seq_one_letter_code
_entity_poly.pdbx_strand_id
1 'polypeptide(L)'
;MEWMIDRDPVTDHRHTSHLFAVYPGNQINMEETAMLARAARRSLELRKTSGNSLRAFAWAWRSCLWARLRDGERAHDMIEGLLCNNTLDNLLTTQNLPLQMDANYGVAAAMLETLVQSQSGVIELLPTSTVKWPSGSVKGVKARGNIEVDLDWKDGMVTRWRLSTAERKPCKVKVKVNGEYFDVMPERKLNSLSRK
;
A
#
# COMPACT_ATOMS: atom_id res chain seq x y z
N MET A 1 3.67 -16.67 -13.46
CA MET A 1 3.90 -18.02 -12.90
C MET A 1 4.96 -17.91 -11.82
N GLU A 2 4.93 -18.75 -10.78
CA GLU A 2 5.96 -18.74 -9.72
C GLU A 2 7.27 -19.39 -10.19
N TRP A 3 7.17 -20.36 -11.08
CA TRP A 3 8.29 -21.07 -11.68
C TRP A 3 8.29 -20.90 -13.19
N MET A 4 9.43 -21.22 -13.82
CA MET A 4 9.58 -21.23 -15.27
C MET A 4 8.65 -22.25 -15.94
N ILE A 5 8.42 -23.38 -15.29
CA ILE A 5 7.51 -24.44 -15.75
C ILE A 5 6.23 -24.33 -14.94
N ASP A 6 5.08 -24.48 -15.61
CA ASP A 6 3.79 -24.48 -14.95
C ASP A 6 3.66 -25.69 -13.99
N ARG A 7 3.11 -25.42 -12.80
CA ARG A 7 3.04 -26.39 -11.70
C ARG A 7 1.78 -26.14 -10.91
N ASP A 8 1.25 -27.21 -10.32
CA ASP A 8 0.13 -27.11 -9.39
C ASP A 8 0.50 -26.19 -8.20
N PRO A 9 -0.34 -25.21 -7.87
CA PRO A 9 -0.01 -24.21 -6.87
C PRO A 9 -0.11 -24.78 -5.45
N VAL A 10 0.91 -24.54 -4.62
CA VAL A 10 0.80 -24.71 -3.17
C VAL A 10 -0.01 -23.54 -2.59
N THR A 11 -1.25 -23.80 -2.20
CA THR A 11 -2.22 -22.74 -1.90
C THR A 11 -2.10 -22.12 -0.51
N ASP A 12 -1.39 -22.73 0.43
CA ASP A 12 -1.29 -22.25 1.83
C ASP A 12 0.12 -21.76 2.20
N HIS A 13 1.03 -21.67 1.24
CA HIS A 13 2.38 -21.18 1.50
C HIS A 13 2.39 -19.68 1.85
N ARG A 14 3.08 -19.31 2.95
CA ARG A 14 3.19 -17.91 3.42
C ARG A 14 3.80 -16.96 2.40
N HIS A 15 4.79 -17.40 1.63
CA HIS A 15 5.48 -16.54 0.67
C HIS A 15 4.71 -16.39 -0.66
N THR A 16 4.82 -15.20 -1.22
CA THR A 16 4.33 -14.81 -2.55
C THR A 16 5.45 -14.14 -3.33
N SER A 17 6.65 -14.73 -3.29
CA SER A 17 7.88 -14.11 -3.79
C SER A 17 7.82 -13.72 -5.27
N HIS A 18 7.09 -14.49 -6.08
CA HIS A 18 6.85 -14.19 -7.49
C HIS A 18 5.98 -12.95 -7.73
N LEU A 19 5.33 -12.42 -6.69
CA LEU A 19 4.59 -11.15 -6.72
C LEU A 19 5.43 -9.94 -6.31
N PHE A 20 6.76 -10.10 -6.14
CA PHE A 20 7.68 -8.99 -5.87
C PHE A 20 7.53 -7.83 -6.88
N ALA A 21 7.26 -8.16 -8.15
CA ALA A 21 7.06 -7.20 -9.22
C ALA A 21 5.83 -6.28 -9.03
N VAL A 22 4.86 -6.70 -8.21
CA VAL A 22 3.67 -5.91 -7.80
C VAL A 22 3.99 -5.03 -6.60
N TYR A 23 4.62 -5.62 -5.57
CA TYR A 23 5.09 -4.93 -4.38
C TYR A 23 6.31 -5.67 -3.80
N PRO A 24 7.37 -4.95 -3.39
CA PRO A 24 7.56 -3.50 -3.45
C PRO A 24 7.95 -2.97 -4.85
N GLY A 25 8.13 -3.85 -5.83
CA GLY A 25 8.39 -3.49 -7.22
C GLY A 25 7.26 -2.67 -7.86
N ASN A 26 7.46 -2.27 -9.11
CA ASN A 26 6.51 -1.47 -9.89
C ASN A 26 6.38 -1.95 -11.35
N GLN A 27 6.90 -3.15 -11.65
CA GLN A 27 6.88 -3.74 -13.00
C GLN A 27 5.50 -4.31 -13.35
N ILE A 28 4.69 -4.66 -12.35
CA ILE A 28 3.30 -5.08 -12.53
C ILE A 28 2.39 -4.07 -11.82
N ASN A 29 1.61 -3.33 -12.61
CA ASN A 29 0.61 -2.38 -12.16
C ASN A 29 -0.67 -2.44 -13.01
N MET A 30 -1.75 -1.83 -12.49
CA MET A 30 -3.09 -1.90 -13.08
C MET A 30 -3.25 -1.05 -14.34
N GLU A 31 -2.40 -0.05 -14.51
CA GLU A 31 -2.45 0.93 -15.60
C GLU A 31 -1.70 0.44 -16.85
N GLU A 32 -0.44 0.05 -16.70
CA GLU A 32 0.48 -0.27 -17.80
C GLU A 32 0.47 -1.77 -18.14
N THR A 33 0.25 -2.63 -17.14
CA THR A 33 0.38 -4.09 -17.29
C THR A 33 -0.87 -4.84 -16.81
N ALA A 34 -2.05 -4.31 -17.12
CA ALA A 34 -3.33 -4.80 -16.57
C ALA A 34 -3.54 -6.32 -16.71
N MET A 35 -3.06 -6.95 -17.79
CA MET A 35 -3.12 -8.40 -17.96
C MET A 35 -2.29 -9.15 -16.92
N LEU A 36 -1.06 -8.71 -16.67
CA LEU A 36 -0.18 -9.28 -15.64
C LEU A 36 -0.72 -9.00 -14.24
N ALA A 37 -1.30 -7.81 -14.02
CA ALA A 37 -1.92 -7.46 -12.75
C ALA A 37 -3.14 -8.36 -12.43
N ARG A 38 -3.98 -8.67 -13.43
CA ARG A 38 -5.07 -9.65 -13.28
C ARG A 38 -4.54 -11.06 -12.97
N ALA A 39 -3.47 -11.49 -13.62
CA ALA A 39 -2.84 -12.77 -13.33
C ALA A 39 -2.22 -12.81 -11.91
N ALA A 40 -1.57 -11.73 -11.49
CA ALA A 40 -1.04 -11.57 -10.13
C ALA A 40 -2.15 -11.61 -9.08
N ARG A 41 -3.26 -10.90 -9.33
CA ARG A 41 -4.48 -10.95 -8.50
C ARG A 41 -4.96 -12.38 -8.36
N ARG A 42 -5.14 -13.10 -9.47
CA ARG A 42 -5.57 -14.50 -9.43
C ARG A 42 -4.62 -15.37 -8.63
N SER A 43 -3.30 -15.18 -8.79
CA SER A 43 -2.32 -15.92 -8.00
C SER A 43 -2.41 -15.61 -6.50
N LEU A 44 -2.73 -14.38 -6.12
CA LEU A 44 -2.89 -13.99 -4.72
C LEU A 44 -4.20 -14.53 -4.12
N GLU A 45 -5.29 -14.59 -4.89
CA GLU A 45 -6.55 -15.23 -4.48
C GLU A 45 -6.39 -16.71 -4.14
N LEU A 46 -5.51 -17.40 -4.88
CA LEU A 46 -5.20 -18.80 -4.62
C LEU A 46 -4.37 -19.01 -3.35
N ARG A 47 -3.77 -17.96 -2.79
CA ARG A 47 -3.06 -18.01 -1.51
C ARG A 47 -4.06 -17.84 -0.37
N LYS A 48 -4.43 -18.95 0.24
CA LYS A 48 -5.37 -19.04 1.36
C LYS A 48 -4.91 -18.20 2.55
N THR A 49 -5.82 -17.87 3.44
CA THR A 49 -5.58 -17.26 4.76
C THR A 49 -5.69 -18.31 5.86
N SER A 50 -5.13 -19.49 5.63
CA SER A 50 -5.16 -20.63 6.55
C SER A 50 -3.82 -21.37 6.60
N GLY A 51 -3.65 -22.25 7.59
CA GLY A 51 -2.45 -23.08 7.72
C GLY A 51 -1.18 -22.24 7.80
N ASN A 52 -0.17 -22.58 6.97
CA ASN A 52 1.10 -21.87 6.96
C ASN A 52 0.99 -20.41 6.49
N SER A 53 -0.14 -19.97 5.92
CA SER A 53 -0.34 -18.56 5.54
C SER A 53 -0.68 -17.64 6.70
N LEU A 54 -1.02 -18.18 7.87
CA LEU A 54 -1.27 -17.43 9.11
C LEU A 54 0.07 -17.05 9.78
N ARG A 55 0.80 -16.13 9.14
CA ARG A 55 2.08 -15.59 9.64
C ARG A 55 2.02 -14.08 9.59
N ALA A 56 2.51 -13.42 10.64
CA ALA A 56 2.43 -11.97 10.81
C ALA A 56 2.85 -11.21 9.55
N PHE A 57 4.06 -11.47 9.03
CA PHE A 57 4.56 -10.77 7.85
C PHE A 57 3.73 -11.04 6.59
N ALA A 58 3.11 -12.21 6.48
CA ALA A 58 2.31 -12.57 5.30
C ALA A 58 1.05 -11.72 5.21
N TRP A 59 0.42 -11.40 6.34
CA TRP A 59 -0.71 -10.47 6.38
C TRP A 59 -0.33 -9.08 5.86
N ALA A 60 0.71 -8.49 6.45
CA ALA A 60 1.19 -7.16 6.07
C ALA A 60 1.61 -7.11 4.59
N TRP A 61 2.40 -8.11 4.14
CA TRP A 61 2.84 -8.22 2.75
C TRP A 61 1.67 -8.33 1.77
N ARG A 62 0.70 -9.19 2.07
CA ARG A 62 -0.47 -9.37 1.20
C ARG A 62 -1.40 -8.16 1.22
N SER A 63 -1.47 -7.43 2.33
CA SER A 63 -2.20 -6.16 2.39
C SER A 63 -1.61 -5.14 1.40
N CYS A 64 -0.27 -4.98 1.37
CA CYS A 64 0.40 -4.14 0.35
C CYS A 64 0.11 -4.62 -1.09
N LEU A 65 0.10 -5.94 -1.33
CA LEU A 65 -0.22 -6.49 -2.65
C LEU A 65 -1.67 -6.17 -3.07
N TRP A 66 -2.65 -6.36 -2.17
CA TRP A 66 -4.04 -6.01 -2.44
C TRP A 66 -4.22 -4.51 -2.67
N ALA A 67 -3.53 -3.68 -1.89
CA ALA A 67 -3.50 -2.23 -2.09
C ALA A 67 -2.96 -1.86 -3.48
N ARG A 68 -1.87 -2.49 -3.95
CA ARG A 68 -1.33 -2.29 -5.30
C ARG A 68 -2.23 -2.83 -6.42
N LEU A 69 -3.06 -3.83 -6.12
CA LEU A 69 -4.03 -4.42 -7.05
C LEU A 69 -5.43 -3.77 -6.97
N ARG A 70 -5.54 -2.61 -6.30
CA ARG A 70 -6.76 -1.79 -6.20
C ARG A 70 -7.93 -2.52 -5.52
N ASP A 71 -7.64 -3.38 -4.55
CA ASP A 71 -8.65 -4.10 -3.75
C ASP A 71 -8.58 -3.68 -2.28
N GLY A 72 -9.32 -2.63 -1.92
CA GLY A 72 -9.26 -2.05 -0.58
C GLY A 72 -9.89 -2.93 0.48
N GLU A 73 -10.95 -3.67 0.14
CA GLU A 73 -11.58 -4.59 1.08
C GLU A 73 -10.62 -5.70 1.48
N ARG A 74 -10.00 -6.38 0.50
CA ARG A 74 -9.03 -7.43 0.83
C ARG A 74 -7.78 -6.88 1.49
N ALA A 75 -7.34 -5.66 1.14
CA ALA A 75 -6.24 -5.01 1.84
C ALA A 75 -6.58 -4.80 3.31
N HIS A 76 -7.79 -4.32 3.62
CA HIS A 76 -8.31 -4.15 4.97
C HIS A 76 -8.44 -5.47 5.72
N ASP A 77 -9.03 -6.49 5.09
CA ASP A 77 -9.21 -7.82 5.69
C ASP A 77 -7.86 -8.41 6.13
N MET A 78 -6.77 -8.15 5.40
CA MET A 78 -5.44 -8.59 5.82
C MET A 78 -4.93 -7.83 7.06
N ILE A 79 -5.25 -6.53 7.18
CA ILE A 79 -4.91 -5.73 8.37
C ILE A 79 -5.67 -6.27 9.59
N GLU A 80 -6.96 -6.52 9.46
CA GLU A 80 -7.77 -7.16 10.51
C GLU A 80 -7.22 -8.55 10.85
N GLY A 81 -6.87 -9.35 9.83
CA GLY A 81 -6.26 -10.66 10.01
C GLY A 81 -4.97 -10.62 10.85
N LEU A 82 -4.08 -9.64 10.61
CA LEU A 82 -2.89 -9.41 11.42
C LEU A 82 -3.26 -9.11 12.88
N LEU A 83 -4.16 -8.15 13.08
CA LEU A 83 -4.58 -7.71 14.42
C LEU A 83 -5.23 -8.84 15.23
N CYS A 84 -6.06 -9.67 14.60
CA CYS A 84 -6.76 -10.75 15.29
C CYS A 84 -5.88 -11.98 15.58
N ASN A 85 -4.95 -12.33 14.70
CA ASN A 85 -4.26 -13.63 14.77
C ASN A 85 -2.80 -13.54 15.22
N ASN A 86 -2.18 -12.36 15.10
CA ASN A 86 -0.73 -12.24 15.15
C ASN A 86 -0.23 -10.99 15.90
N THR A 87 -1.11 -10.29 16.63
CA THR A 87 -0.77 -9.12 17.44
C THR A 87 -0.99 -9.43 18.92
N LEU A 88 0.03 -9.15 19.73
CA LEU A 88 0.00 -9.32 21.19
C LEU A 88 -0.62 -8.09 21.88
N ASP A 89 -0.93 -8.20 23.18
CA ASP A 89 -1.51 -7.10 23.98
C ASP A 89 -0.66 -5.82 23.99
N ASN A 90 0.66 -5.95 23.80
CA ASN A 90 1.58 -4.83 23.68
C ASN A 90 1.71 -4.27 22.25
N LEU A 91 0.80 -4.66 21.35
CA LEU A 91 0.74 -4.32 19.93
C LEU A 91 1.93 -4.83 19.08
N LEU A 92 2.83 -5.63 19.65
CA LEU A 92 3.91 -6.24 18.88
C LEU A 92 3.43 -7.52 18.18
N THR A 93 3.99 -7.80 17.00
CA THR A 93 3.56 -8.94 16.20
C THR A 93 4.34 -10.24 16.50
N THR A 94 3.67 -11.38 16.35
CA THR A 94 4.23 -12.73 16.58
C THR A 94 3.71 -13.73 15.55
N GLN A 95 4.45 -14.83 15.34
CA GLN A 95 4.04 -15.95 14.48
C GLN A 95 4.11 -17.31 15.19
N ASN A 96 3.72 -17.35 16.47
CA ASN A 96 3.92 -18.50 17.38
C ASN A 96 5.41 -18.85 17.56
N LEU A 97 6.23 -17.82 17.47
CA LEU A 97 7.67 -17.75 17.73
C LEU A 97 7.91 -16.46 18.55
N PRO A 98 9.14 -16.19 19.04
CA PRO A 98 9.45 -14.89 19.63
C PRO A 98 9.05 -13.71 18.73
N LEU A 99 9.03 -12.52 19.32
CA LEU A 99 8.75 -11.24 18.66
C LEU A 99 9.32 -11.14 17.23
N GLN A 100 8.48 -10.69 16.29
CA GLN A 100 8.90 -10.23 14.98
C GLN A 100 8.31 -8.86 14.67
N MET A 101 9.15 -7.94 14.20
CA MET A 101 8.75 -6.55 13.94
C MET A 101 8.39 -6.26 12.49
N ASP A 102 8.61 -7.21 11.58
CA ASP A 102 8.40 -7.02 10.15
C ASP A 102 6.94 -6.64 9.82
N ALA A 103 5.96 -7.31 10.44
CA ALA A 103 4.55 -7.00 10.24
C ALA A 103 4.11 -5.70 10.90
N ASN A 104 4.70 -5.31 12.04
CA ASN A 104 4.47 -3.98 12.63
C ASN A 104 4.84 -2.86 11.66
N TYR A 105 5.97 -2.96 10.97
CA TYR A 105 6.35 -1.97 9.95
C TYR A 105 5.53 -2.13 8.66
N GLY A 106 5.30 -3.37 8.25
CA GLY A 106 4.58 -3.69 7.03
C GLY A 106 3.12 -3.23 7.05
N VAL A 107 2.43 -3.31 8.19
CA VAL A 107 1.04 -2.87 8.29
C VAL A 107 0.91 -1.35 8.15
N ALA A 108 1.86 -0.59 8.70
CA ALA A 108 1.92 0.86 8.49
C ALA A 108 2.15 1.18 7.00
N ALA A 109 3.05 0.45 6.34
CA ALA A 109 3.27 0.58 4.90
C ALA A 109 2.01 0.23 4.09
N ALA A 110 1.28 -0.81 4.47
CA ALA A 110 0.06 -1.23 3.79
C ALA A 110 -1.06 -0.19 3.92
N MET A 111 -1.24 0.39 5.11
CA MET A 111 -2.17 1.50 5.32
C MET A 111 -1.82 2.69 4.42
N LEU A 112 -0.54 3.05 4.30
CA LEU A 112 -0.09 4.12 3.42
C LEU A 112 -0.30 3.78 1.93
N GLU A 113 0.00 2.55 1.50
CA GLU A 113 -0.22 2.10 0.11
C GLU A 113 -1.70 2.08 -0.29
N THR A 114 -2.63 1.95 0.65
CA THR A 114 -4.07 2.10 0.42
C THR A 114 -4.46 3.56 0.19
N LEU A 115 -3.78 4.50 0.86
CA LEU A 115 -4.11 5.93 0.86
C LEU A 115 -3.35 6.76 -0.18
N VAL A 116 -2.08 6.44 -0.46
CA VAL A 116 -1.21 7.20 -1.37
C VAL A 116 -0.26 6.24 -2.08
N GLN A 117 -0.21 6.33 -3.40
CA GLN A 117 0.76 5.60 -4.23
C GLN A 117 1.57 6.55 -5.10
N SER A 118 2.81 6.18 -5.42
CA SER A 118 3.72 7.06 -6.20
C SER A 118 4.76 6.30 -7.03
N GLN A 119 4.61 4.99 -7.20
CA GLN A 119 5.61 4.12 -7.83
C GLN A 119 5.56 4.12 -9.37
N SER A 120 4.47 4.60 -9.95
CA SER A 120 4.15 4.57 -11.39
C SER A 120 4.37 5.93 -12.08
N GLY A 121 5.22 6.79 -11.50
CA GLY A 121 5.50 8.13 -12.03
C GLY A 121 4.38 9.16 -11.82
N VAL A 122 3.29 8.78 -11.16
CA VAL A 122 2.16 9.63 -10.77
C VAL A 122 1.91 9.47 -9.28
N ILE A 123 1.63 10.58 -8.58
CA ILE A 123 1.14 10.54 -7.21
C ILE A 123 -0.36 10.28 -7.26
N GLU A 124 -0.83 9.12 -6.83
CA GLU A 124 -2.25 8.79 -6.80
C GLU A 124 -2.79 8.91 -5.37
N LEU A 125 -3.85 9.70 -5.20
CA LEU A 125 -4.51 9.94 -3.92
C LEU A 125 -5.73 9.05 -3.78
N LEU A 126 -5.83 8.39 -2.62
CA LEU A 126 -6.83 7.38 -2.30
C LEU A 126 -7.04 6.38 -3.45
N PRO A 127 -5.97 5.75 -3.96
CA PRO A 127 -6.08 4.96 -5.17
C PRO A 127 -6.80 3.63 -4.94
N THR A 128 -6.89 3.19 -3.69
CA THR A 128 -7.54 1.95 -3.29
C THR A 128 -8.47 2.24 -2.12
N SER A 129 -9.71 2.63 -2.41
CA SER A 129 -10.71 2.89 -1.36
C SER A 129 -11.28 1.61 -0.77
N THR A 130 -11.72 1.68 0.49
CA THR A 130 -12.47 0.62 1.19
C THR A 130 -13.68 1.23 1.88
N VAL A 131 -14.80 0.50 1.90
CA VAL A 131 -16.02 0.92 2.61
C VAL A 131 -15.82 0.95 4.13
N LYS A 132 -14.76 0.28 4.63
CA LYS A 132 -14.37 0.27 6.04
C LYS A 132 -13.80 1.60 6.50
N TRP A 133 -13.24 2.39 5.58
CA TRP A 133 -12.70 3.74 5.85
C TRP A 133 -13.48 4.78 5.04
N PRO A 134 -14.78 4.99 5.32
CA PRO A 134 -15.63 5.82 4.49
C PRO A 134 -15.19 7.28 4.48
N SER A 135 -14.55 7.76 5.56
CA SER A 135 -14.07 9.13 5.68
C SER A 135 -12.84 9.18 6.58
N GLY A 136 -11.98 10.17 6.37
CA GLY A 136 -10.78 10.35 7.19
C GLY A 136 -9.84 11.41 6.66
N SER A 137 -8.65 11.47 7.27
CA SER A 137 -7.56 12.32 6.83
C SER A 137 -6.21 11.67 7.09
N VAL A 138 -5.21 11.99 6.27
CA VAL A 138 -3.81 11.66 6.52
C VAL A 138 -2.94 12.85 6.17
N LYS A 139 -1.89 13.09 6.96
CA LYS A 139 -0.98 14.23 6.81
C LYS A 139 0.47 13.77 6.86
N GLY A 140 1.33 14.48 6.14
CA GLY A 140 2.77 14.25 6.17
C GLY A 140 3.23 13.00 5.40
N VAL A 141 2.41 12.42 4.52
CA VAL A 141 2.79 11.21 3.79
C VAL A 141 3.85 11.56 2.75
N LYS A 142 4.94 10.79 2.69
CA LYS A 142 6.00 11.01 1.71
C LYS A 142 5.75 10.21 0.44
N ALA A 143 5.55 10.92 -0.67
CA ALA A 143 5.57 10.38 -2.01
C ALA A 143 6.97 10.49 -2.64
N ARG A 144 7.24 9.67 -3.66
CA ARG A 144 8.48 9.73 -4.45
C ARG A 144 8.67 11.14 -5.05
N GLY A 145 9.93 11.56 -5.16
CA GLY A 145 10.26 12.95 -5.55
C GLY A 145 10.26 13.95 -4.38
N ASN A 146 10.37 13.46 -3.14
CA ASN A 146 10.39 14.28 -1.93
C ASN A 146 9.13 15.15 -1.75
N ILE A 147 7.98 14.66 -2.20
CA ILE A 147 6.70 15.34 -2.04
C ILE A 147 6.05 14.86 -0.76
N GLU A 148 5.53 15.80 0.03
CA GLU A 148 4.68 15.55 1.18
C GLU A 148 3.22 15.73 0.77
N VAL A 149 2.37 14.79 1.17
CA VAL A 149 0.96 14.71 0.82
C VAL A 149 0.13 14.80 2.10
N ASP A 150 -0.80 15.74 2.11
CA ASP A 150 -1.93 15.77 3.02
C ASP A 150 -3.22 15.53 2.21
N LEU A 151 -4.13 14.70 2.70
CA LEU A 151 -5.42 14.48 2.06
C LEU A 151 -6.53 14.23 3.09
N ASP A 152 -7.72 14.74 2.78
CA ASP A 152 -8.97 14.46 3.45
C ASP A 152 -9.91 13.76 2.47
N TRP A 153 -10.69 12.79 2.94
CA TRP A 153 -11.68 12.09 2.12
C TRP A 153 -13.00 11.91 2.85
N LYS A 154 -14.07 11.81 2.06
CA LYS A 154 -15.43 11.55 2.52
C LYS A 154 -16.16 10.69 1.49
N ASP A 155 -16.94 9.73 1.97
CA ASP A 155 -17.69 8.77 1.16
C ASP A 155 -16.82 8.08 0.08
N GLY A 156 -15.59 7.74 0.45
CA GLY A 156 -14.61 7.10 -0.43
C GLY A 156 -14.00 8.00 -1.51
N MET A 157 -14.26 9.32 -1.46
CA MET A 157 -13.76 10.31 -2.43
C MET A 157 -12.87 11.35 -1.75
N VAL A 158 -11.79 11.75 -2.41
CA VAL A 158 -10.92 12.83 -1.93
C VAL A 158 -11.69 14.15 -1.98
N THR A 159 -11.74 14.87 -0.85
CA THR A 159 -12.45 16.15 -0.72
C THR A 159 -11.49 17.33 -0.61
N ARG A 160 -10.30 17.11 -0.05
CA ARG A 160 -9.23 18.10 0.02
C ARG A 160 -7.88 17.41 -0.05
N TRP A 161 -6.90 18.06 -0.66
CA TRP A 161 -5.54 17.58 -0.68
C TRP A 161 -4.56 18.73 -0.81
N ARG A 162 -3.31 18.48 -0.41
CA ARG A 162 -2.20 19.42 -0.53
C ARG A 162 -0.93 18.65 -0.84
N LEU A 163 -0.16 19.18 -1.79
CA LEU A 163 1.20 18.71 -2.06
C LEU A 163 2.18 19.79 -1.61
N SER A 164 3.20 19.40 -0.83
CA SER A 164 4.27 20.29 -0.44
C SER A 164 5.64 19.66 -0.63
N THR A 165 6.69 20.49 -0.74
CA THR A 165 8.06 20.03 -0.89
C THR A 165 9.03 20.93 -0.15
N ALA A 166 10.12 20.33 0.34
CA ALA A 166 11.26 21.06 0.91
C ALA A 166 12.24 21.54 -0.18
N GLU A 167 12.04 21.16 -1.44
CA GLU A 167 12.91 21.56 -2.55
C GLU A 167 12.90 23.08 -2.76
N ARG A 168 14.09 23.67 -2.96
CA ARG A 168 14.24 25.12 -3.18
C ARG A 168 13.61 25.58 -4.49
N LYS A 169 13.63 24.71 -5.50
CA LYS A 169 13.06 24.94 -6.83
C LYS A 169 12.08 23.79 -7.12
N PRO A 170 10.81 23.93 -6.71
CA PRO A 170 9.80 22.90 -6.99
C PRO A 170 9.61 22.70 -8.49
N CYS A 171 9.40 21.46 -8.89
CA CYS A 171 9.00 21.08 -10.24
C CYS A 171 7.53 20.65 -10.23
N LYS A 172 6.86 20.77 -11.38
CA LYS A 172 5.52 20.21 -11.54
C LYS A 172 5.57 18.69 -11.36
N VAL A 173 4.58 18.17 -10.65
CA VAL A 173 4.37 16.73 -10.49
C VAL A 173 2.98 16.36 -11.01
N LYS A 174 2.87 15.16 -11.57
CA LYS A 174 1.58 14.61 -11.98
C LYS A 174 0.91 13.96 -10.77
N VAL A 175 -0.31 14.38 -10.47
CA VAL A 175 -1.15 13.80 -9.42
C VAL A 175 -2.46 13.30 -10.02
N LYS A 176 -2.98 12.20 -9.49
CA LYS A 176 -4.29 11.66 -9.84
C LYS A 176 -5.20 11.70 -8.63
N VAL A 177 -6.36 12.31 -8.78
CA VAL A 177 -7.35 12.51 -7.71
C VAL A 177 -8.73 12.18 -8.26
N ASN A 178 -9.46 11.28 -7.60
CA ASN A 178 -10.80 10.85 -8.02
C ASN A 178 -10.88 10.42 -9.51
N GLY A 179 -9.80 9.84 -10.03
CA GLY A 179 -9.72 9.38 -11.43
C GLY A 179 -9.20 10.43 -12.42
N GLU A 180 -9.10 11.69 -12.04
CA GLU A 180 -8.63 12.80 -12.89
C GLU A 180 -7.15 13.12 -12.67
N TYR A 181 -6.46 13.54 -13.74
CA TYR A 181 -5.04 13.87 -13.69
C TYR A 181 -4.80 15.38 -13.68
N PHE A 182 -3.85 15.82 -12.85
CA PHE A 182 -3.46 17.22 -12.72
C PHE A 182 -1.93 17.35 -12.74
N ASP A 183 -1.43 18.41 -13.38
CA ASP A 183 -0.05 18.84 -13.24
C ASP A 183 0.03 19.97 -12.20
N VAL A 184 0.61 19.67 -11.05
CA VAL A 184 0.55 20.54 -9.87
C VAL A 184 1.95 21.00 -9.51
N MET A 185 2.09 22.28 -9.19
CA MET A 185 3.29 22.81 -8.55
C MET A 185 3.15 22.62 -7.03
N PRO A 186 3.96 21.76 -6.37
CA PRO A 186 3.87 21.58 -4.92
C PRO A 186 4.22 22.87 -4.19
N GLU A 187 3.52 23.12 -3.09
CA GLU A 187 3.80 24.27 -2.24
C GLU A 187 5.17 24.14 -1.56
N ARG A 188 5.89 25.25 -1.42
CA ARG A 188 7.15 25.24 -0.71
C ARG A 188 6.89 25.17 0.80
N LYS A 189 7.37 24.12 1.45
CA LYS A 189 7.41 24.03 2.91
C LYS A 189 8.69 24.70 3.39
N LEU A 190 8.56 25.86 4.05
CA LEU A 190 9.70 26.47 4.73
C LEU A 190 10.05 25.57 5.91
N ASN A 191 11.27 25.04 5.93
CA ASN A 191 11.77 24.32 7.09
C ASN A 191 11.70 25.27 8.29
N SER A 192 10.78 25.04 9.21
CA SER A 192 10.81 25.61 10.55
C SER A 192 11.90 24.91 11.37
N LEU A 193 13.15 24.93 10.88
CA LEU A 193 14.32 24.60 11.68
C LEU A 193 14.81 25.91 12.32
N SER A 194 13.98 26.41 13.24
CA SER A 194 14.37 27.38 14.26
C SER A 194 13.67 27.03 15.57
N ARG A 195 13.89 25.82 16.08
CA ARG A 195 13.65 25.51 17.49
C ARG A 195 14.83 24.68 18.00
N LYS A 196 15.70 25.42 18.69
CA LYS A 196 16.75 25.09 19.67
C LYS A 196 17.36 23.69 19.65
#